data_AF-A0A183D793-F1
#
_entry.id   AF-A0A183D793-F1
#
_cell.length_a   1.000
_cell.length_b   1.000
_cell.length_c   1.000
_cell.angle_alpha   90.00
_cell.angle_beta   90.00
_cell.angle_gamma   90.00
#
_symmetry.space_group_name_H-M   'P 1'
#
loop_
_entity.id
_entity.type
_entity.pdbx_description
1 polymer ?
#
loop_
_entity_poly.entity_id
_entity_poly.type
_entity_poly.pdbx_seq_one_letter_code
_entity_poly.pdbx_strand_id
1 'polypeptide(L)'
;MGNGFIREVTKDDPRLPTVRGILRRGLTVEGLKQFIVAQGGSRAIVMMEWDKIWSFNKKVIDPIAPRYTAVACTDGPVRVTVVDAVREESKEVPLHPKNADVGMKTIWYSKTVEIEEMDAKQMKMGDTVTFINWGNMKICDIVKEDNKITEIKARLDLENKDYKKTLKVTWIAETKRGPKIP
;
A
#
# COMPACT_ATOMS: atom_id res chain seq x y z
N MET A 1 38.45 -7.51 -12.26
CA MET A 1 37.45 -8.20 -11.43
C MET A 1 36.39 -7.19 -11.03
N GLY A 2 35.23 -7.20 -11.69
CA GLY A 2 34.10 -6.36 -11.31
C GLY A 2 33.39 -6.99 -10.12
N ASN A 3 33.24 -6.25 -9.03
CA ASN A 3 32.49 -6.69 -7.85
C ASN A 3 31.04 -6.95 -8.27
N GLY A 4 30.56 -8.18 -8.10
CA GLY A 4 29.29 -8.71 -8.59
C GLY A 4 28.04 -8.14 -7.90
N PHE A 5 27.89 -6.82 -7.82
CA PHE A 5 26.79 -6.18 -7.11
C PHE A 5 25.61 -5.74 -7.98
N ILE A 6 25.71 -5.77 -9.31
CA ILE A 6 24.60 -5.34 -10.17
C ILE A 6 24.60 -6.10 -11.51
N ARG A 7 23.50 -6.80 -11.86
CA ARG A 7 23.24 -7.28 -13.26
C ARG A 7 23.37 -6.10 -14.23
N GLU A 8 23.89 -6.32 -15.44
CA GLU A 8 24.21 -5.29 -16.46
C GLU A 8 23.45 -3.96 -16.30
N VAL A 9 24.17 -2.94 -15.83
CA VAL A 9 23.63 -1.59 -15.66
C VAL A 9 23.47 -0.96 -17.03
N THR A 10 22.23 -0.74 -17.46
CA THR A 10 21.93 0.05 -18.66
C THR A 10 21.72 1.51 -18.27
N LYS A 11 21.88 2.44 -19.22
CA LYS A 11 21.65 3.89 -19.02
C LYS A 11 20.23 4.24 -18.53
N ASP A 12 19.30 3.29 -18.64
CA ASP A 12 17.90 3.40 -18.25
C ASP A 12 17.64 2.68 -16.91
N ASP A 13 18.67 2.27 -16.18
CA ASP A 13 18.51 1.62 -14.87
C ASP A 13 17.91 2.62 -13.84
N PRO A 14 16.80 2.28 -13.16
CA PRO A 14 16.14 3.20 -12.23
C PRO A 14 16.96 3.54 -10.99
N ARG A 15 18.03 2.79 -10.70
CA ARG A 15 18.95 3.08 -9.60
C ARG A 15 19.96 4.17 -9.94
N LEU A 16 20.13 4.50 -11.23
CA LEU A 16 21.07 5.52 -11.66
C LEU A 16 20.42 6.92 -11.72
N PRO A 17 21.19 7.99 -11.41
CA PRO A 17 20.71 9.37 -11.49
C PRO A 17 20.73 9.93 -12.92
N THR A 18 20.64 9.08 -13.95
CA THR A 18 20.49 9.53 -15.33
C THR A 18 19.05 10.00 -15.55
N VAL A 19 18.82 10.90 -16.52
CA VAL A 19 17.45 11.36 -16.86
C VAL A 19 16.54 10.18 -17.16
N ARG A 20 17.01 9.19 -17.94
CA ARG A 20 16.21 8.01 -18.27
C ARG A 20 16.00 7.08 -17.07
N GLY A 21 17.00 6.92 -16.20
CA GLY A 21 16.90 6.15 -14.97
C GLY A 21 15.85 6.73 -14.02
N ILE A 22 15.93 8.02 -13.69
CA ILE A 22 14.98 8.66 -12.77
C ILE A 22 13.55 8.70 -13.32
N LEU A 23 13.38 8.93 -14.63
CA LEU A 23 12.06 8.86 -15.27
C LEU A 23 11.51 7.43 -15.22
N ARG A 24 12.32 6.40 -15.50
CA ARG A 24 11.91 4.99 -15.39
C ARG A 24 11.59 4.59 -13.95
N ARG A 25 12.27 5.18 -12.96
CA ARG A 25 11.97 4.99 -11.53
C ARG A 25 10.62 5.60 -11.12
N GLY A 26 10.05 6.49 -11.92
CA GLY A 26 8.75 7.12 -11.67
C GLY A 26 8.82 8.62 -11.36
N LEU A 27 9.94 9.29 -11.67
CA LEU A 27 9.98 10.75 -11.66
C LEU A 27 9.13 11.30 -12.80
N THR A 28 8.24 12.24 -12.52
CA THR A 28 7.47 12.94 -13.54
C THR A 28 8.28 14.12 -14.10
N VAL A 29 8.07 14.42 -15.38
CA VAL A 29 8.67 15.61 -16.01
C VAL A 29 8.23 16.89 -15.28
N GLU A 30 6.97 16.94 -14.85
CA GLU A 30 6.44 18.09 -14.11
C GLU A 30 7.10 18.23 -12.73
N GLY A 31 7.25 17.14 -11.98
CA GLY A 31 7.97 17.14 -10.70
C GLY A 31 9.42 17.59 -10.84
N LEU A 32 10.10 17.16 -11.91
CA LEU A 32 11.45 17.60 -12.24
C LEU A 32 11.51 19.11 -12.55
N LYS A 33 10.58 19.63 -13.36
CA LYS A 33 10.49 21.07 -13.67
C LYS A 33 10.27 21.89 -12.40
N GLN A 34 9.33 21.50 -11.54
CA GLN A 34 9.06 22.19 -10.29
C GLN A 34 10.29 22.19 -9.36
N PHE A 35 11.02 21.07 -9.30
CA PHE A 35 12.28 21.00 -8.55
C PHE A 35 13.34 21.97 -9.08
N ILE A 36 13.53 22.04 -10.41
CA ILE A 36 14.50 22.95 -11.05
C ILE A 36 14.12 24.41 -10.80
N VAL A 37 12.83 24.75 -10.99
CA VAL A 37 12.32 26.11 -10.75
C VAL A 37 12.55 26.53 -9.29
N ALA A 38 12.34 25.62 -8.34
CA ALA A 38 12.54 25.90 -6.92
C ALA A 38 14.01 26.15 -6.51
N GLN A 39 15.00 25.71 -7.30
CA GLN A 39 16.41 26.06 -7.05
C GLN A 39 16.72 27.52 -7.38
N GLY A 40 16.00 28.10 -8.36
CA GLY A 40 16.26 29.45 -8.86
C GLY A 40 17.60 29.59 -9.60
N GLY A 41 17.83 30.78 -10.16
CA GLY A 41 19.05 31.12 -10.90
C GLY A 41 20.15 31.68 -9.99
N SER A 42 20.68 30.88 -9.06
CA SER A 42 21.80 31.28 -8.20
C SER A 42 23.15 30.83 -8.76
N ARG A 43 24.20 31.62 -8.51
CA ARG A 43 25.59 31.20 -8.77
C ARG A 43 26.18 30.33 -7.65
N ALA A 44 25.50 30.26 -6.50
CA ALA A 44 25.93 29.45 -5.38
C ALA A 44 25.70 27.96 -5.69
N ILE A 45 26.71 27.14 -5.44
CA ILE A 45 26.58 25.68 -5.50
C ILE A 45 25.86 25.23 -4.24
N VAL A 46 24.65 24.71 -4.40
CA VAL A 46 23.85 24.17 -3.31
C VAL A 46 23.80 22.64 -3.46
N MET A 47 24.33 21.93 -2.47
CA MET A 47 24.12 20.48 -2.39
C MET A 47 22.74 20.21 -1.79
N MET A 48 21.90 19.51 -2.55
CA MET A 48 20.55 19.14 -2.15
C MET A 48 20.47 17.65 -1.88
N GLU A 49 19.74 17.28 -0.83
CA GLU A 49 19.42 15.90 -0.55
C GLU A 49 18.55 15.31 -1.66
N TRP A 50 18.84 14.04 -1.98
CA TRP A 50 18.12 13.31 -3.01
C TRP A 50 16.60 13.25 -2.73
N ASP A 51 16.19 13.24 -1.47
CA ASP A 51 14.77 13.15 -1.09
C ASP A 51 13.95 14.40 -1.47
N LYS A 52 14.59 15.55 -1.70
CA LYS A 52 13.91 16.77 -2.13
C LYS A 52 13.27 16.61 -3.50
N ILE A 53 13.94 15.98 -4.47
CA ILE A 53 13.39 15.78 -5.82
C ILE A 53 12.11 14.93 -5.76
N TRP A 54 12.10 13.89 -4.92
CA TRP A 54 10.97 12.99 -4.72
C TRP A 54 9.82 13.67 -3.98
N SER A 55 10.13 14.62 -3.09
CA SER A 55 9.12 15.43 -2.42
C SER A 55 8.34 16.33 -3.39
N PHE A 56 9.01 16.93 -4.38
CA PHE A 56 8.32 17.65 -5.47
C PHE A 56 7.51 16.71 -6.35
N ASN A 57 8.08 15.56 -6.72
CA ASN A 57 7.36 14.56 -7.51
C ASN A 57 6.10 14.06 -6.82
N LYS A 58 6.15 13.84 -5.50
CA LYS A 58 4.99 13.44 -4.69
C LYS A 58 3.86 14.46 -4.76
N LYS A 59 4.15 15.76 -4.78
CA LYS A 59 3.11 16.81 -4.90
C LYS A 59 2.34 16.72 -6.22
N VAL A 60 3.00 16.27 -7.29
CA VAL A 60 2.39 16.06 -8.60
C VAL A 60 1.58 14.76 -8.64
N ILE A 61 2.13 13.67 -8.09
CA ILE A 61 1.54 12.34 -8.18
C ILE A 61 0.41 12.10 -7.16
N ASP A 62 0.59 12.50 -5.90
CA ASP A 62 -0.33 12.18 -4.80
C ASP A 62 -1.79 12.57 -5.08
N PRO A 63 -2.12 13.73 -5.70
CA PRO A 63 -3.50 14.12 -5.95
C PRO A 63 -4.22 13.29 -7.02
N ILE A 64 -3.48 12.63 -7.92
CA ILE A 64 -4.02 11.94 -9.11
C ILE A 64 -3.77 10.42 -9.09
N ALA A 65 -2.96 9.92 -8.16
CA ALA A 65 -2.55 8.52 -8.15
C ALA A 65 -3.71 7.60 -7.69
N PRO A 66 -4.12 6.62 -8.50
CA PRO A 66 -5.07 5.62 -8.06
C PRO A 66 -4.48 4.74 -6.95
N ARG A 67 -5.23 4.51 -5.87
CA ARG A 67 -4.78 3.72 -4.71
C ARG A 67 -5.31 2.30 -4.80
N TYR A 68 -4.41 1.37 -5.09
CA TYR A 68 -4.67 -0.06 -5.03
C TYR A 68 -4.15 -0.68 -3.73
N THR A 69 -4.56 -1.91 -3.48
CA THR A 69 -4.10 -2.71 -2.36
C THR A 69 -3.34 -3.89 -2.91
N ALA A 70 -2.14 -4.10 -2.39
CA ALA A 70 -1.33 -5.27 -2.62
C ALA A 70 -0.91 -5.80 -1.25
N VAL A 71 -0.82 -7.12 -1.11
CA VAL A 71 -0.25 -7.78 0.06
C VAL A 71 1.00 -8.50 -0.43
N ALA A 72 2.16 -8.18 0.16
CA ALA A 72 3.42 -8.75 -0.29
C ALA A 72 3.48 -10.26 0.00
N CYS A 73 3.87 -11.06 -1.00
CA CYS A 73 4.04 -12.50 -0.83
C CYS A 73 5.38 -12.88 -0.17
N THR A 74 6.32 -11.94 -0.03
CA THR A 74 7.72 -12.21 0.36
C THR A 74 7.85 -12.90 1.70
N ASP A 75 7.12 -12.43 2.71
CA ASP A 75 7.10 -13.02 4.06
C ASP A 75 5.89 -13.96 4.27
N GLY A 76 5.04 -14.08 3.24
CA GLY A 76 3.77 -14.80 3.23
C GLY A 76 2.61 -13.97 3.81
N PRO A 77 1.48 -13.84 3.09
CA PRO A 77 0.28 -13.19 3.64
C PRO A 77 -0.25 -13.94 4.86
N VAL A 78 -0.82 -13.21 5.81
CA VAL A 78 -1.51 -13.80 6.97
C VAL A 78 -3.00 -13.88 6.67
N ARG A 79 -3.57 -15.07 6.86
CA ARG A 79 -4.99 -15.32 6.68
C ARG A 79 -5.80 -14.73 7.84
N VAL A 80 -6.88 -14.03 7.53
CA VAL A 80 -7.89 -13.60 8.48
C VAL A 80 -9.22 -14.27 8.13
N THR A 81 -9.75 -15.06 9.06
CA THR A 81 -11.05 -15.71 8.93
C THR A 81 -12.09 -14.92 9.71
N VAL A 82 -13.09 -14.39 9.00
CA VAL A 82 -14.24 -13.72 9.60
C VAL A 82 -15.20 -14.78 10.15
N VAL A 83 -15.46 -14.75 11.46
CA VAL A 83 -16.26 -15.78 12.14
C VAL A 83 -17.76 -15.64 11.88
N ASP A 84 -18.21 -14.43 11.56
CA ASP A 84 -19.60 -14.13 11.22
C ASP A 84 -19.99 -14.71 9.86
N ALA A 85 -21.30 -14.80 9.61
CA ALA A 85 -21.82 -15.18 8.32
C ALA A 85 -21.57 -14.08 7.29
N VAL A 86 -20.49 -14.19 6.52
CA VAL A 86 -20.16 -13.29 5.40
C VAL A 86 -20.61 -13.93 4.09
N ARG A 87 -21.43 -13.20 3.32
CA ARG A 87 -21.72 -13.55 1.93
C ARG A 87 -20.66 -12.94 1.03
N GLU A 88 -20.28 -13.67 -0.01
CA GLU A 88 -19.37 -13.13 -1.02
C GLU A 88 -20.11 -12.06 -1.84
N GLU A 89 -19.70 -10.82 -1.67
CA GLU A 89 -20.29 -9.67 -2.37
C GLU A 89 -19.21 -8.65 -2.73
N SER A 90 -19.56 -7.72 -3.60
CA SER A 90 -18.64 -6.70 -4.10
C SER A 90 -19.17 -5.31 -3.85
N LYS A 91 -18.26 -4.34 -3.64
CA LYS A 91 -18.60 -2.94 -3.45
C LYS A 91 -17.70 -2.04 -4.27
N GLU A 92 -18.28 -1.00 -4.87
CA GLU A 92 -17.49 0.07 -5.49
C GLU A 92 -17.02 1.08 -4.45
N VAL A 93 -15.74 1.41 -4.50
CA VAL A 93 -15.09 2.38 -3.62
C VAL A 93 -14.19 3.31 -4.43
N PRO A 94 -14.00 4.57 -4.00
CA PRO A 94 -13.12 5.50 -4.71
C PRO A 94 -11.69 4.96 -4.85
N LEU A 95 -11.09 5.14 -6.03
CA LEU A 95 -9.67 4.89 -6.24
C LEU A 95 -8.81 5.88 -5.46
N HIS A 96 -9.28 7.12 -5.26
CA HIS A 96 -8.58 8.12 -4.48
C HIS A 96 -9.52 8.77 -3.44
N PRO A 97 -9.14 8.82 -2.15
CA PRO A 97 -10.04 9.25 -1.07
C PRO A 97 -10.38 10.74 -1.10
N LYS A 98 -9.61 11.55 -1.84
CA LYS A 98 -9.80 13.00 -1.94
C LYS A 98 -10.07 13.50 -3.36
N ASN A 99 -10.11 12.60 -4.34
CA ASN A 99 -10.26 12.96 -5.74
C ASN A 99 -11.17 11.94 -6.44
N ALA A 100 -12.43 12.31 -6.64
CA ALA A 100 -13.42 11.44 -7.27
C ALA A 100 -13.14 11.21 -8.77
N ASP A 101 -12.45 12.14 -9.43
CA ASP A 101 -12.19 12.10 -10.88
C ASP A 101 -11.22 10.97 -11.27
N VAL A 102 -10.46 10.43 -10.30
CA VAL A 102 -9.59 9.26 -10.50
C VAL A 102 -10.41 8.00 -10.77
N GLY A 103 -11.67 7.97 -10.35
CA GLY A 103 -12.61 6.88 -10.61
C GLY A 103 -12.82 5.94 -9.41
N MET A 104 -13.43 4.79 -9.69
CA MET A 104 -13.84 3.79 -8.70
C MET A 104 -13.09 2.47 -8.93
N LYS A 105 -12.99 1.66 -7.87
CA LYS A 105 -12.57 0.26 -7.93
C LYS A 105 -13.57 -0.62 -7.22
N THR A 106 -13.67 -1.86 -7.69
CA THR A 106 -14.43 -2.90 -7.00
C THR A 106 -13.56 -3.59 -5.97
N ILE A 107 -14.04 -3.70 -4.74
CA ILE A 107 -13.49 -4.60 -3.71
C ILE A 107 -14.48 -5.73 -3.45
N TRP A 108 -13.96 -6.87 -3.01
CA TRP A 108 -14.76 -8.04 -2.68
C TRP A 108 -14.70 -8.30 -1.19
N TYR A 109 -15.82 -8.64 -0.57
CA TYR A 109 -15.89 -9.16 0.78
C TYR A 109 -16.06 -10.66 0.71
N SER A 110 -15.34 -11.40 1.54
CA SER A 110 -15.37 -12.86 1.60
C SER A 110 -15.15 -13.32 3.03
N LYS A 111 -15.46 -14.59 3.33
CA LYS A 111 -15.23 -15.15 4.66
C LYS A 111 -13.76 -15.13 5.07
N THR A 112 -12.86 -15.23 4.10
CA THR A 112 -11.42 -15.30 4.30
C THR A 112 -10.74 -14.19 3.53
N VAL A 113 -9.88 -13.43 4.20
CA VAL A 113 -9.07 -12.37 3.59
C VAL A 113 -7.61 -12.48 4.01
N GLU A 114 -6.74 -11.81 3.28
CA GLU A 114 -5.30 -11.78 3.51
C GLU A 114 -4.84 -10.38 3.88
N ILE A 115 -3.90 -10.31 4.83
CA ILE A 115 -3.24 -9.08 5.27
C ILE A 115 -1.73 -9.26 5.29
N GLU A 116 -0.99 -8.16 5.37
CA GLU A 116 0.46 -8.22 5.55
C GLU A 116 0.84 -8.78 6.92
N GLU A 117 1.90 -9.59 6.95
CA GLU A 117 2.42 -10.16 8.19
C GLU A 117 2.85 -9.08 9.20
N MET A 118 3.38 -7.95 8.71
CA MET A 118 3.82 -6.84 9.56
C MET A 118 2.65 -6.16 10.27
N ASP A 119 1.48 -6.08 9.64
CA ASP A 119 0.25 -5.60 10.26
C ASP A 119 -0.29 -6.65 11.25
N ALA A 120 -0.29 -7.93 10.88
CA ALA A 120 -0.74 -9.02 11.74
C ALA A 120 0.06 -9.09 13.06
N LYS A 121 1.38 -8.87 13.02
CA LYS A 121 2.27 -8.84 14.20
C LYS A 121 1.94 -7.75 15.21
N GLN A 122 1.25 -6.68 14.78
CA GLN A 122 0.83 -5.59 15.66
C GLN A 122 -0.49 -5.87 16.37
N MET A 123 -1.26 -6.87 15.92
CA MET A 123 -2.56 -7.22 16.48
C MET A 123 -2.45 -8.06 17.74
N LYS A 124 -3.37 -7.83 18.67
CA LYS A 124 -3.56 -8.63 19.88
C LYS A 124 -4.99 -9.10 19.99
N MET A 125 -5.18 -10.21 20.70
CA MET A 125 -6.51 -10.70 21.01
C MET A 125 -7.31 -9.62 21.77
N GLY A 126 -8.53 -9.35 21.33
CA GLY A 126 -9.40 -8.31 21.88
C GLY A 126 -9.29 -6.94 21.20
N ASP A 127 -8.27 -6.71 20.36
CA ASP A 127 -8.10 -5.45 19.63
C ASP A 127 -9.26 -5.18 18.68
N THR A 128 -9.56 -3.90 18.48
CA THR A 128 -10.43 -3.43 17.40
C THR A 128 -9.55 -2.88 16.28
N VAL A 129 -9.62 -3.52 15.12
CA VAL A 129 -8.82 -3.21 13.94
C VAL A 129 -9.74 -2.74 12.82
N THR A 130 -9.36 -1.68 12.11
CA THR A 130 -10.11 -1.17 10.96
C THR A 130 -9.58 -1.79 9.67
N PHE A 131 -10.42 -2.57 9.01
CA PHE A 131 -10.19 -3.07 7.68
C PHE A 131 -10.65 -2.00 6.69
N ILE A 132 -9.71 -1.39 5.96
CA ILE A 132 -9.97 -0.24 5.09
C ILE A 132 -11.10 -0.56 4.10
N ASN A 133 -12.09 0.33 3.99
CA ASN A 133 -13.29 0.17 3.15
C ASN A 133 -14.22 -1.00 3.53
N TRP A 134 -14.00 -1.72 4.62
CA TRP A 134 -14.93 -2.71 5.17
C TRP A 134 -15.55 -2.23 6.47
N GLY A 135 -14.73 -1.89 7.46
CA GLY A 135 -15.18 -1.48 8.79
C GLY A 135 -14.30 -2.01 9.91
N ASN A 136 -14.77 -1.88 11.13
CA ASN A 136 -14.08 -2.40 12.30
C ASN A 136 -14.35 -3.89 12.47
N MET A 137 -13.32 -4.59 12.93
CA MET A 137 -13.40 -5.98 13.34
C MET A 137 -12.68 -6.17 14.67
N LYS A 138 -13.24 -7.03 15.51
CA LYS A 138 -12.66 -7.41 16.80
C LYS A 138 -11.87 -8.70 16.66
N ILE A 139 -10.59 -8.66 17.01
CA ILE A 139 -9.72 -9.83 16.97
C ILE A 139 -10.13 -10.80 18.09
N CYS A 140 -10.52 -12.01 17.70
CA CYS A 140 -11.04 -13.02 18.60
C CYS A 140 -10.00 -14.10 18.94
N ASP A 141 -9.13 -14.43 17.99
CA ASP A 141 -8.13 -15.49 18.14
C ASP A 141 -6.94 -15.23 17.22
N ILE A 142 -5.74 -15.64 17.63
CA ILE A 142 -4.50 -15.54 16.84
C ILE A 142 -3.79 -16.88 16.92
N VAL A 143 -3.78 -17.60 15.81
CA VAL A 143 -3.13 -18.90 15.66
C VAL A 143 -1.68 -18.69 15.23
N LYS A 144 -0.77 -19.38 15.91
CA LYS A 144 0.67 -19.33 15.64
C LYS A 144 1.24 -20.72 15.47
N GLU A 145 2.12 -20.86 14.49
CA GLU A 145 2.96 -22.04 14.26
C GLU A 145 4.41 -21.59 14.25
N ASP A 146 5.27 -22.23 15.05
CA ASP A 146 6.70 -21.89 15.18
C ASP A 146 6.96 -20.38 15.38
N ASN A 147 6.15 -19.75 16.23
CA ASN A 147 6.19 -18.32 16.55
C ASN A 147 5.85 -17.37 15.37
N LYS A 148 5.38 -17.91 14.24
CA LYS A 148 4.82 -17.17 13.11
C LYS A 148 3.29 -17.16 13.18
N ILE A 149 2.67 -16.01 12.91
CA ILE A 149 1.20 -15.91 12.84
C ILE A 149 0.75 -16.50 11.51
N THR A 150 -0.10 -17.53 11.54
CA THR A 150 -0.62 -18.21 10.34
C THR A 150 -2.06 -17.84 10.06
N GLU A 151 -2.86 -17.65 11.11
CA GLU A 151 -4.27 -17.31 11.00
C GLU A 151 -4.72 -16.37 12.13
N ILE A 152 -5.60 -15.43 11.81
CA ILE A 152 -6.31 -14.60 12.76
C ILE A 152 -7.82 -14.83 12.58
N LYS A 153 -8.55 -15.01 13.67
CA LYS A 153 -10.03 -15.00 13.62
C LYS A 153 -10.54 -13.66 14.09
N ALA A 154 -11.41 -13.04 13.31
CA ALA A 154 -11.98 -11.74 13.60
C ALA A 154 -13.51 -11.78 13.53
N ARG A 155 -14.16 -10.99 14.37
CA ARG A 155 -15.61 -10.77 14.36
C ARG A 155 -15.92 -9.37 13.85
N LEU A 156 -16.94 -9.24 13.02
CA LEU A 156 -17.42 -7.96 12.53
C LEU A 156 -17.92 -7.07 13.68
N ASP A 157 -17.52 -5.80 13.65
CA ASP A 157 -17.99 -4.74 14.55
C ASP A 157 -18.35 -3.49 13.72
N LEU A 158 -19.24 -3.68 12.73
CA LEU A 158 -19.56 -2.67 11.72
C LEU A 158 -20.37 -1.49 12.27
N GLU A 159 -21.05 -1.67 13.39
CA GLU A 159 -21.79 -0.61 14.08
C GLU A 159 -20.83 0.41 14.72
N ASN A 160 -19.65 -0.06 15.14
CA ASN A 160 -18.59 0.77 15.68
C ASN A 160 -17.90 1.56 14.56
N LYS A 161 -18.21 2.86 14.49
CA LYS A 161 -17.63 3.82 13.53
C LYS A 161 -16.46 4.63 14.11
N ASP A 162 -15.89 4.24 15.26
CA ASP A 162 -14.68 4.88 15.77
C ASP A 162 -13.43 4.27 15.10
N TYR A 163 -12.78 5.08 14.26
CA TYR A 163 -11.56 4.72 13.53
C TYR A 163 -10.33 5.53 13.98
N LYS A 164 -10.43 6.31 15.07
CA LYS A 164 -9.38 7.28 15.43
C LYS A 164 -8.16 6.64 16.09
N LYS A 165 -8.37 5.53 16.81
CA LYS A 165 -7.35 4.86 17.63
C LYS A 165 -7.16 3.39 17.27
N THR A 166 -7.68 2.96 16.13
CA THR A 166 -7.58 1.60 15.64
C THR A 166 -6.38 1.46 14.71
N LEU A 167 -5.74 0.29 14.74
CA LEU A 167 -4.82 -0.11 13.68
C LEU A 167 -5.62 -0.20 12.37
N LYS A 168 -5.12 0.41 11.29
CA LYS A 168 -5.76 0.39 9.98
C LYS A 168 -4.97 -0.51 9.05
N VAL A 169 -5.63 -1.53 8.52
CA VAL A 169 -4.98 -2.52 7.67
C VAL A 169 -5.60 -2.54 6.29
N THR A 170 -4.75 -2.76 5.29
CA THR A 170 -5.18 -3.12 3.95
C THR A 170 -5.28 -4.64 3.83
N TRP A 171 -6.21 -5.11 3.01
CA TRP A 171 -6.55 -6.52 2.93
C TRP A 171 -7.00 -6.89 1.52
N ILE A 172 -6.89 -8.17 1.18
CA ILE A 172 -7.36 -8.74 -0.09
C ILE A 172 -8.28 -9.92 0.21
N ALA A 173 -9.46 -9.95 -0.41
CA ALA A 173 -10.36 -11.09 -0.28
C ALA A 173 -9.86 -12.33 -1.02
N GLU A 174 -9.96 -13.49 -0.37
CA GLU A 174 -9.86 -14.77 -1.05
C GLU A 174 -11.14 -15.01 -1.86
N THR A 175 -11.10 -14.69 -3.15
CA THR A 175 -12.22 -14.85 -4.09
C THR A 175 -11.72 -15.23 -5.48
N LYS A 176 -12.51 -16.05 -6.20
CA LYS A 176 -12.28 -16.35 -7.63
C LYS A 176 -12.77 -15.23 -8.57
N ARG A 177 -13.58 -14.30 -8.05
CA ARG A 177 -14.23 -13.20 -8.78
C ARG A 177 -13.46 -11.88 -8.65
N GLY A 178 -12.49 -11.83 -7.75
CA GLY A 178 -11.60 -10.69 -7.58
C GLY A 178 -10.82 -10.38 -8.87
N PRO A 179 -10.57 -9.09 -9.17
CA PRO A 179 -9.71 -8.73 -10.27
C PRO A 179 -8.31 -9.29 -9.99
N LYS A 180 -7.83 -10.19 -10.85
CA LYS A 180 -6.41 -10.58 -10.89
C LYS A 180 -5.67 -9.42 -11.54
N ILE A 181 -5.23 -8.47 -10.72
CA ILE A 181 -4.35 -7.41 -11.22
C ILE A 181 -3.01 -8.08 -11.49
N PRO A 182 -2.52 -8.09 -12.75
CA PRO A 182 -1.28 -8.76 -13.14
C PRO A 182 -0.03 -8.13 -12.52
#